data_AF-A0A6G1TW33-F1
#
_entry.id   AF-A0A6G1TW33-F1
#
_cell.length_a   1.000
_cell.length_b   1.000
_cell.length_c   1.000
_cell.angle_alpha   90.00
_cell.angle_beta   90.00
_cell.angle_gamma   90.00
#
_symmetry.space_group_name_H-M   'P 1'
#
loop_
_entity.id
_entity.type
_entity.pdbx_description
1 polymer ?
#
loop_
_entity_poly.entity_id
_entity_poly.type
_entity_poly.pdbx_seq_one_letter_code
_entity_poly.pdbx_strand_id
1 'polypeptide(L)'
;MTRSMKIINKYILVAAASLSVVACSQDDGLSNSYLKDLDAVHITAQVGSNEATGGFISRSNPLGSEVEQAKFNEGDAISVVADNQDAVIYSYDGTSWSPKEKGLHLVWNSNEMNFKAFYPANANDASFTDFTLPTAYNSLENLALGDYMTFSGSRKRSSDNDGVNLEMERKMVRIVVGLRDVNVWGDTMDEGLELTEVTIHPNTNGYSNGEVVPADSKDVSVKAYKHTDGKFYALITPTMPVSDMYNYLLFMTVKVAKPDGTGEQEFEVRRIPHTGTEAGSSYEYFLKIGKDELVVDKITVSDWKTGEAIPGGEALDDVSFVKKTIADALAANKTDIELTLNSYNNSSELSAAIRDALKTTTDGSVNLTLKGITSFQTGLDNFINHCSNKLKSITLPDATEFSMWAFASCDKLEEIYAPNVSVLGCQVFKGCKGLKKIALGALTNVNLGDDSEAFFGLNTENVDLVLSESQKQMENRNNWYSTEEDYKSTDDYTKNFFLGRQFKSVTLQ
;
A
#
# COMPACT_ATOMS: atom_id res chain seq x y z
N MET A 1 30.80 47.37 11.66
CA MET A 1 30.55 47.23 13.11
C MET A 1 29.55 46.12 13.32
N THR A 2 30.03 44.90 13.44
CA THR A 2 29.27 43.68 13.75
C THR A 2 29.06 43.64 15.25
N ARG A 3 27.79 43.75 15.70
CA ARG A 3 27.45 43.60 17.11
C ARG A 3 26.95 42.17 17.33
N SER A 4 27.87 41.33 17.80
CA SER A 4 27.63 39.96 18.22
C SER A 4 26.61 39.94 19.37
N MET A 5 25.45 39.34 19.15
CA MET A 5 24.49 39.05 20.20
C MET A 5 24.75 37.61 20.66
N LYS A 6 25.47 37.47 21.79
CA LYS A 6 25.69 36.18 22.45
C LYS A 6 24.36 35.71 23.04
N ILE A 7 23.72 34.74 22.38
CA ILE A 7 22.68 33.93 23.00
C ILE A 7 23.40 32.91 23.89
N ILE A 8 23.32 33.13 25.20
CA ILE A 8 23.77 32.19 26.22
C ILE A 8 22.64 31.16 26.37
N ASN A 9 22.72 30.05 25.64
CA ASN A 9 21.94 28.86 25.96
C ASN A 9 22.71 28.07 27.03
N LYS A 10 22.13 28.00 28.23
CA LYS A 10 22.52 27.06 29.28
C LYS A 10 22.23 25.65 28.77
N TYR A 11 23.27 24.92 28.37
CA TYR A 11 23.20 23.49 28.15
C TYR A 11 23.15 22.79 29.51
N ILE A 12 22.05 22.07 29.77
CA ILE A 12 22.02 21.02 30.78
C ILE A 12 22.66 19.80 30.11
N LEU A 13 23.93 19.59 30.41
CA LEU A 13 24.60 18.30 30.27
C LEU A 13 23.93 17.33 31.26
N VAL A 14 23.11 16.39 30.78
CA VAL A 14 22.84 15.16 31.55
C VAL A 14 23.71 14.07 30.98
N ALA A 15 24.99 14.12 31.34
CA ALA A 15 25.93 13.02 31.23
C ALA A 15 26.90 13.13 32.41
N ALA A 16 26.45 12.60 33.55
CA ALA A 16 27.25 12.05 34.63
C ALA A 16 26.26 11.59 35.69
N ALA A 17 25.90 10.31 35.68
CA ALA A 17 25.42 9.67 36.89
C ALA A 17 26.59 9.63 37.87
N SER A 18 26.79 10.72 38.61
CA SER A 18 27.60 10.69 39.82
C SER A 18 26.90 9.72 40.78
N LEU A 19 27.53 8.57 41.01
CA LEU A 19 27.17 7.64 42.07
C LEU A 19 27.26 8.35 43.43
N SER A 20 26.18 9.02 43.83
CA SER A 20 25.93 9.38 45.21
C SER A 20 24.78 8.54 45.72
N VAL A 21 25.16 7.45 46.36
CA VAL A 21 24.32 6.59 47.20
C VAL A 21 23.59 7.46 48.22
N VAL A 22 22.27 7.32 48.35
CA VAL A 22 21.52 6.91 49.57
C VAL A 22 20.03 6.99 49.26
N ALA A 23 19.36 5.84 49.18
CA ALA A 23 17.99 5.64 49.63
C ALA A 23 17.80 4.15 49.93
N CYS A 24 17.75 3.82 51.23
CA CYS A 24 17.50 2.47 51.71
C CYS A 24 16.03 2.07 51.46
N SER A 25 15.82 1.01 50.70
CA SER A 25 14.74 0.04 50.94
C SER A 25 15.17 -1.30 50.37
N GLN A 26 15.03 -2.34 51.19
CA GLN A 26 15.58 -3.68 51.02
C GLN A 26 15.25 -4.34 49.68
N ASP A 27 16.24 -4.38 48.79
CA ASP A 27 16.51 -5.53 47.90
C ASP A 27 18.01 -5.56 47.51
N ASP A 28 18.88 -5.64 48.53
CA ASP A 28 20.33 -5.40 48.41
C ASP A 28 21.14 -6.55 47.77
N GLY A 29 20.46 -7.55 47.19
CA GLY A 29 21.08 -8.82 46.78
C GLY A 29 21.33 -9.01 45.28
N LEU A 30 20.55 -8.36 44.40
CA LEU A 30 20.62 -8.52 42.94
C LEU A 30 21.63 -7.56 42.30
N SER A 31 21.64 -6.31 42.76
CA SER A 31 22.42 -5.20 42.18
C SER A 31 23.91 -5.23 42.56
N ASN A 32 24.25 -5.80 43.72
CA ASN A 32 25.55 -5.52 44.33
C ASN A 32 26.73 -6.33 43.75
N SER A 33 26.52 -7.48 43.10
CA SER A 33 27.62 -8.27 42.50
C SER A 33 27.95 -7.81 41.09
N TYR A 34 26.91 -7.52 40.29
CA TYR A 34 27.06 -7.00 38.93
C TYR A 34 27.73 -5.61 38.93
N LEU A 35 27.31 -4.71 39.82
CA LEU A 35 27.93 -3.38 39.94
C LEU A 35 29.33 -3.38 40.56
N LYS A 36 29.76 -4.47 41.20
CA LYS A 36 31.09 -4.59 41.81
C LYS A 36 32.09 -5.33 40.93
N ASP A 37 31.61 -6.04 39.91
CA ASP A 37 32.47 -6.76 38.99
C ASP A 37 33.07 -5.79 37.97
N LEU A 38 34.38 -5.57 38.06
CA LEU A 38 35.11 -4.64 37.20
C LEU A 38 35.17 -5.10 35.74
N ASP A 39 34.98 -6.41 35.50
CA ASP A 39 34.96 -7.00 34.17
C ASP A 39 33.52 -7.15 33.63
N ALA A 40 32.49 -6.81 34.40
CA ALA A 40 31.12 -6.84 33.92
C ALA A 40 30.91 -5.90 32.73
N VAL A 41 30.12 -6.37 31.77
CA VAL A 41 29.63 -5.55 30.67
C VAL A 41 28.40 -4.80 31.15
N HIS A 42 28.53 -3.48 31.27
CA HIS A 42 27.40 -2.58 31.46
C HIS A 42 26.75 -2.27 30.12
N ILE A 43 25.43 -2.42 30.00
CA ILE A 43 24.75 -2.13 28.73
C ILE A 43 23.95 -0.84 28.80
N THR A 44 23.92 -0.13 27.69
CA THR A 44 22.91 0.88 27.36
C THR A 44 22.38 0.55 25.97
N ALA A 45 21.19 1.05 25.65
CA ALA A 45 20.61 0.87 24.32
C ALA A 45 20.03 2.19 23.82
N GLN A 46 19.95 2.33 22.52
CA GLN A 46 19.28 3.45 21.85
C GLN A 46 18.88 3.06 20.44
N VAL A 47 17.92 3.77 19.86
CA VAL A 47 17.61 3.71 18.43
C VAL A 47 18.03 5.02 17.79
N GLY A 48 18.98 4.92 16.87
CA GLY A 48 19.54 6.08 16.19
C GLY A 48 20.94 6.48 16.62
N SER A 49 21.47 7.56 16.03
CA SER A 49 22.87 7.98 16.18
C SER A 49 22.96 9.34 16.87
N ASN A 50 23.99 9.48 17.70
CA ASN A 50 24.25 10.56 18.66
C ASN A 50 23.86 11.99 18.23
N GLU A 51 23.41 12.80 19.21
CA GLU A 51 23.01 14.21 19.07
C GLU A 51 24.08 15.12 18.42
N ALA A 52 25.35 14.70 18.38
CA ALA A 52 26.46 15.47 17.80
C ALA A 52 26.29 15.76 16.30
N THR A 53 25.47 14.98 15.58
CA THR A 53 25.12 15.21 14.16
C THR A 53 23.71 15.75 13.97
N GLY A 54 23.00 16.12 15.05
CA GLY A 54 21.62 16.62 14.98
C GLY A 54 20.55 15.55 14.74
N GLY A 55 20.86 14.26 14.97
CA GLY A 55 19.91 13.16 14.80
C GLY A 55 18.99 12.96 16.01
N PHE A 56 17.75 12.56 15.75
CA PHE A 56 16.77 12.17 16.78
C PHE A 56 17.10 10.78 17.34
N ILE A 57 17.05 10.63 18.67
CA ILE A 57 17.25 9.35 19.37
C ILE A 57 15.89 8.88 19.90
N SER A 58 15.43 7.72 19.43
CA SER A 58 14.24 7.05 19.95
C SER A 58 14.61 5.76 20.70
N ARG A 59 13.66 5.17 21.40
CA ARG A 59 13.78 3.94 22.20
C ARG A 59 12.55 3.06 21.94
N SER A 60 12.00 2.37 22.93
CA SER A 60 10.92 1.40 22.75
C SER A 60 9.54 2.00 22.53
N ASN A 61 9.34 3.30 22.80
CA ASN A 61 8.06 3.94 22.56
C ASN A 61 7.91 4.32 21.08
N PRO A 62 6.99 3.68 20.34
CA PRO A 62 6.83 3.93 18.91
C PRO A 62 6.07 5.22 18.62
N LEU A 63 5.41 5.80 19.64
CA LEU A 63 4.51 6.95 19.59
C LEU A 63 4.85 7.98 20.67
N GLY A 64 4.35 9.21 20.50
CA GLY A 64 4.49 10.31 21.46
C GLY A 64 5.41 11.43 20.98
N SER A 65 5.61 12.45 21.81
CA SER A 65 6.59 13.51 21.62
C SER A 65 8.01 12.97 21.49
N GLU A 66 8.94 13.81 21.01
CA GLU A 66 10.36 13.49 20.98
C GLU A 66 10.88 12.96 22.33
N VAL A 67 10.38 13.53 23.43
CA VAL A 67 10.74 13.15 24.80
C VAL A 67 10.18 11.79 25.21
N GLU A 68 8.98 11.43 24.75
CA GLU A 68 8.34 10.15 25.06
C GLU A 68 8.94 9.01 24.25
N GLN A 69 9.18 9.25 22.96
CA GLN A 69 9.85 8.30 22.07
C GLN A 69 11.33 8.10 22.47
N ALA A 70 11.98 9.05 23.14
CA ALA A 70 13.35 8.94 23.63
C ALA A 70 13.50 8.12 24.94
N LYS A 71 12.46 7.44 25.43
CA LYS A 71 12.46 6.68 26.70
C LYS A 71 12.21 5.18 26.49
N PHE A 72 12.93 4.35 27.24
CA PHE A 72 12.53 2.97 27.49
C PHE A 72 11.48 2.94 28.59
N ASN A 73 10.62 1.94 28.54
CA ASN A 73 9.61 1.69 29.56
C ASN A 73 10.21 0.80 30.65
N GLU A 74 9.82 1.05 31.90
CA GLU A 74 10.13 0.14 32.99
C GLU A 74 9.60 -1.27 32.66
N GLY A 75 10.44 -2.29 32.83
CA GLY A 75 10.14 -3.68 32.46
C GLY A 75 10.52 -4.06 31.02
N ASP A 76 11.00 -3.13 30.19
CA ASP A 76 11.57 -3.47 28.88
C ASP A 76 12.74 -4.45 29.06
N ALA A 77 12.83 -5.43 28.16
CA ALA A 77 13.83 -6.48 28.24
C ALA A 77 14.62 -6.62 26.93
N ILE A 78 15.95 -6.72 27.03
CA ILE A 78 16.87 -6.95 25.91
C ILE A 78 17.68 -8.20 26.19
N SER A 79 17.77 -9.10 25.21
CA SER A 79 18.66 -10.25 25.26
C SER A 79 19.98 -9.86 24.59
N VAL A 80 21.11 -10.14 25.23
CA VAL A 80 22.44 -9.78 24.75
C VAL A 80 23.35 -11.00 24.83
N VAL A 81 24.08 -11.26 23.75
CA VAL A 81 25.14 -12.27 23.69
C VAL A 81 26.44 -11.63 23.24
N ALA A 82 27.56 -12.07 23.82
CA ALA A 82 28.90 -11.59 23.48
C ALA A 82 29.83 -12.75 23.13
N ASP A 83 30.38 -12.74 21.92
CA ASP A 83 31.20 -13.81 21.34
C ASP A 83 30.61 -15.21 21.59
N ASN A 84 31.27 -16.03 22.43
CA ASN A 84 30.86 -17.40 22.75
C ASN A 84 30.25 -17.54 24.16
N GLN A 85 29.90 -16.43 24.81
CA GLN A 85 29.22 -16.46 26.11
C GLN A 85 27.74 -16.84 25.94
N ASP A 86 27.12 -17.35 27.00
CA ASP A 86 25.68 -17.55 27.02
C ASP A 86 24.93 -16.21 26.97
N ALA A 87 23.76 -16.20 26.36
CA ALA A 87 22.94 -15.00 26.28
C ALA A 87 22.41 -14.60 27.67
N VAL A 88 22.36 -13.29 27.93
CA VAL A 88 21.84 -12.71 29.18
C VAL A 88 20.70 -11.77 28.86
N ILE A 89 19.60 -11.89 29.59
CA ILE A 89 18.47 -10.95 29.51
C ILE A 89 18.68 -9.83 30.53
N TYR A 90 18.70 -8.59 30.04
CA TYR A 90 18.72 -7.38 30.85
C TYR A 90 17.32 -6.76 30.88
N SER A 91 16.91 -6.22 32.03
CA SER A 91 15.66 -5.49 32.22
C SER A 91 15.95 -4.03 32.55
N TYR A 92 15.12 -3.13 32.05
CA TYR A 92 15.17 -1.71 32.38
C TYR A 92 14.28 -1.41 33.59
N ASP A 93 14.81 -0.72 34.61
CA ASP A 93 14.10 -0.37 35.85
C ASP A 93 13.52 1.06 35.84
N GLY A 94 13.51 1.71 34.67
CA GLY A 94 13.16 3.13 34.53
C GLY A 94 14.36 4.08 34.56
N THR A 95 15.51 3.63 35.08
CA THR A 95 16.76 4.40 35.18
C THR A 95 17.94 3.72 34.49
N SER A 96 18.09 2.40 34.65
CA SER A 96 19.26 1.64 34.22
C SER A 96 18.89 0.23 33.77
N TRP A 97 19.80 -0.37 32.99
CA TRP A 97 19.70 -1.77 32.57
C TRP A 97 20.46 -2.66 33.55
N SER A 98 19.84 -3.74 34.01
CA SER A 98 20.48 -4.72 34.89
C SER A 98 20.09 -6.15 34.48
N PRO A 99 20.94 -7.16 34.73
CA PRO A 99 20.58 -8.54 34.44
C PRO A 99 19.33 -8.96 35.21
N LYS A 100 18.39 -9.60 34.51
CA LYS A 100 17.13 -10.07 35.09
C LYS A 100 17.35 -11.25 36.04
N GLU A 101 18.35 -12.08 35.76
CA GLU A 101 18.70 -13.24 36.57
C GLU A 101 19.95 -13.00 37.41
N LYS A 102 19.90 -13.42 38.68
CA LYS A 102 20.98 -13.19 39.64
C LYS A 102 22.24 -13.95 39.25
N GLY A 103 23.35 -13.21 39.11
CA GLY A 103 24.68 -13.80 38.86
C GLY A 103 24.92 -14.23 37.41
N LEU A 104 23.99 -13.93 36.50
CA LEU A 104 24.16 -14.11 35.07
C LEU A 104 24.38 -12.74 34.42
N HIS A 105 25.63 -12.39 34.14
CA HIS A 105 26.00 -11.18 33.41
C HIS A 105 27.15 -11.47 32.45
N LEU A 106 27.24 -10.69 31.37
CA LEU A 106 28.35 -10.80 30.43
C LEU A 106 29.60 -10.17 31.04
N VAL A 107 30.76 -10.75 30.74
CA VAL A 107 32.05 -10.22 31.18
C VAL A 107 32.98 -9.94 30.00
N TRP A 108 33.81 -8.93 30.12
CA TRP A 108 34.88 -8.63 29.17
C TRP A 108 35.99 -9.67 29.28
N ASN A 109 36.07 -10.61 28.33
CA ASN A 109 37.16 -11.58 28.24
C ASN A 109 38.26 -11.16 27.24
N SER A 110 38.07 -10.05 26.54
CA SER A 110 39.01 -9.45 25.60
C SER A 110 38.84 -7.92 25.59
N ASN A 111 39.76 -7.22 24.94
CA ASN A 111 39.65 -5.77 24.74
C ASN A 111 38.57 -5.39 23.70
N GLU A 112 38.11 -6.35 22.90
CA GLU A 112 37.15 -6.15 21.82
C GLU A 112 36.33 -7.43 21.61
N MET A 113 35.02 -7.35 21.80
CA MET A 113 34.09 -8.48 21.66
C MET A 113 32.99 -8.16 20.65
N ASN A 114 32.45 -9.19 20.00
CA ASN A 114 31.28 -9.05 19.14
C ASN A 114 30.02 -9.26 19.93
N PHE A 115 29.07 -8.35 19.79
CA PHE A 115 27.80 -8.38 20.48
C PHE A 115 26.67 -8.57 19.49
N LYS A 116 25.68 -9.38 19.89
CA LYS A 116 24.36 -9.43 19.26
C LYS A 116 23.31 -9.19 20.32
N ALA A 117 22.28 -8.43 20.00
CA ALA A 117 21.18 -8.19 20.90
C ALA A 117 19.85 -8.09 20.16
N PHE A 118 18.75 -8.37 20.85
CA PHE A 118 17.40 -8.17 20.33
C PHE A 118 16.44 -7.68 21.41
N TYR A 119 15.42 -6.95 20.96
CA TYR A 119 14.28 -6.47 21.74
C TYR A 119 12.98 -6.78 20.98
N PRO A 120 11.88 -7.13 21.68
CA PRO A 120 11.81 -7.37 23.12
C PRO A 120 12.23 -8.80 23.48
N ALA A 121 12.88 -8.99 24.63
CA ALA A 121 13.26 -10.33 25.11
C ALA A 121 12.19 -11.00 26.02
N ASN A 122 11.03 -10.36 26.17
CA ASN A 122 9.95 -10.80 27.06
C ASN A 122 8.59 -10.94 26.35
N ALA A 123 8.54 -10.87 25.02
CA ALA A 123 7.30 -10.95 24.25
C ALA A 123 7.49 -11.53 22.84
N ASN A 124 6.37 -11.91 22.21
CA ASN A 124 6.25 -12.19 20.77
C ASN A 124 7.19 -13.30 20.24
N ASP A 125 7.56 -14.25 21.09
CA ASP A 125 8.49 -15.35 20.79
C ASP A 125 9.76 -14.87 20.07
N ALA A 126 10.21 -13.66 20.42
CA ALA A 126 11.31 -13.00 19.72
C ALA A 126 12.65 -13.68 20.00
N SER A 127 13.48 -13.73 18.97
CA SER A 127 14.88 -14.14 19.03
C SER A 127 15.74 -13.11 18.29
N PHE A 128 17.02 -13.38 18.07
CA PHE A 128 17.85 -12.52 17.21
C PHE A 128 17.47 -12.62 15.73
N THR A 129 16.90 -13.76 15.32
CA THR A 129 16.51 -14.02 13.93
C THR A 129 15.00 -13.93 13.73
N ASP A 130 14.21 -14.36 14.70
CA ASP A 130 12.80 -14.63 14.55
C ASP A 130 11.93 -13.70 15.39
N PHE A 131 10.74 -13.40 14.90
CA PHE A 131 9.75 -12.59 15.61
C PHE A 131 8.35 -12.97 15.13
N THR A 132 7.45 -13.26 16.07
CA THR A 132 6.04 -13.52 15.77
C THR A 132 5.30 -12.18 15.71
N LEU A 133 4.79 -11.82 14.53
CA LEU A 133 4.03 -10.60 14.34
C LEU A 133 2.73 -10.63 15.18
N PRO A 134 2.48 -9.62 16.04
CA PRO A 134 1.21 -9.54 16.78
C PRO A 134 0.00 -9.41 15.85
N THR A 135 -1.10 -10.06 16.18
CA THR A 135 -2.35 -9.98 15.41
C THR A 135 -3.21 -8.77 15.76
N ALA A 136 -2.94 -8.11 16.89
CA ALA A 136 -3.64 -6.91 17.33
C ALA A 136 -2.80 -6.09 18.31
N TYR A 137 -2.96 -4.77 18.26
CA TYR A 137 -2.46 -3.85 19.25
C TYR A 137 -3.63 -3.20 20.01
N ASN A 138 -3.69 -3.42 21.33
CA ASN A 138 -4.79 -2.92 22.17
C ASN A 138 -4.35 -1.82 23.15
N SER A 139 -3.04 -1.54 23.21
CA SER A 139 -2.45 -0.55 24.10
C SER A 139 -1.10 -0.06 23.57
N LEU A 140 -0.60 1.05 24.13
CA LEU A 140 0.77 1.53 23.88
C LEU A 140 1.83 0.49 24.29
N GLU A 141 1.58 -0.27 25.35
CA GLU A 141 2.48 -1.34 25.80
C GLU A 141 2.57 -2.46 24.75
N ASN A 142 1.44 -2.87 24.15
CA ASN A 142 1.46 -3.86 23.07
C ASN A 142 2.22 -3.33 21.85
N LEU A 143 2.08 -2.04 21.52
CA LEU A 143 2.82 -1.43 20.43
C LEU A 143 4.34 -1.40 20.71
N ALA A 144 4.76 -1.08 21.93
CA ALA A 144 6.18 -1.11 22.31
C ALA A 144 6.76 -2.52 22.19
N LEU A 145 6.07 -3.55 22.71
CA LEU A 145 6.48 -4.95 22.54
C LEU A 145 6.43 -5.41 21.05
N GLY A 146 5.67 -4.72 20.21
CA GLY A 146 5.64 -4.95 18.77
C GLY A 146 6.86 -4.41 18.01
N ASP A 147 7.66 -3.51 18.60
CA ASP A 147 8.78 -2.83 17.94
C ASP A 147 10.05 -3.70 17.94
N TYR A 148 10.01 -4.78 17.16
CA TYR A 148 11.15 -5.70 17.05
C TYR A 148 12.40 -4.98 16.52
N MET A 149 13.49 -5.12 17.27
CA MET A 149 14.76 -4.46 17.01
C MET A 149 15.94 -5.40 17.27
N THR A 150 17.02 -5.24 16.52
CA THR A 150 18.26 -5.99 16.75
C THR A 150 19.50 -5.10 16.71
N PHE A 151 20.56 -5.53 17.37
CA PHE A 151 21.89 -4.96 17.20
C PHE A 151 22.90 -6.07 16.91
N SER A 152 23.86 -5.81 16.02
CA SER A 152 25.02 -6.67 15.81
C SER A 152 26.24 -5.81 15.54
N GLY A 153 27.30 -5.97 16.33
CA GLY A 153 28.53 -5.23 16.10
C GLY A 153 29.62 -5.48 17.12
N SER A 154 30.85 -5.10 16.75
CA SER A 154 32.00 -5.13 17.66
C SER A 154 31.99 -3.92 18.60
N ARG A 155 32.43 -4.13 19.84
CA ARG A 155 32.62 -3.07 20.84
C ARG A 155 33.95 -3.27 21.57
N LYS A 156 34.66 -2.16 21.75
CA LYS A 156 35.92 -2.11 22.51
C LYS A 156 35.65 -1.71 23.94
N ARG A 157 36.33 -2.37 24.88
CA ARG A 157 36.31 -1.98 26.28
C ARG A 157 36.97 -0.60 26.42
N SER A 158 36.26 0.37 26.98
CA SER A 158 36.85 1.67 27.30
C SER A 158 37.77 1.53 28.53
N SER A 159 38.71 2.47 28.69
CA SER A 159 39.59 2.53 29.87
C SER A 159 38.82 2.67 31.18
N ASP A 160 37.64 3.29 31.11
CA ASP A 160 36.79 3.61 32.25
C ASP A 160 35.63 2.61 32.42
N ASN A 161 35.57 1.59 31.55
CA ASN A 161 34.48 0.60 31.46
C ASN A 161 33.08 1.25 31.44
N ASP A 162 32.90 2.28 30.63
CA ASP A 162 31.65 3.08 30.54
C ASP A 162 30.45 2.30 29.97
N GLY A 163 30.66 1.02 29.65
CA GLY A 163 29.66 0.11 29.11
C GLY A 163 29.62 0.05 27.58
N VAL A 164 28.70 -0.77 27.10
CA VAL A 164 28.40 -1.05 25.71
C VAL A 164 27.09 -0.37 25.35
N ASN A 165 27.15 0.58 24.42
CA ASN A 165 25.95 1.13 23.80
C ASN A 165 25.52 0.27 22.62
N LEU A 166 24.32 -0.30 22.72
CA LEU A 166 23.64 -1.07 21.70
C LEU A 166 22.82 -0.11 20.83
N GLU A 167 23.33 0.17 19.62
CA GLU A 167 22.63 1.00 18.63
C GLU A 167 21.65 0.11 17.87
N MET A 168 20.45 -0.06 18.43
CA MET A 168 19.44 -0.97 17.94
C MET A 168 18.87 -0.51 16.60
N GLU A 169 18.71 -1.45 15.68
CA GLU A 169 18.09 -1.25 14.37
C GLU A 169 16.66 -1.78 14.39
N ARG A 170 15.69 -0.93 14.01
CA ARG A 170 14.29 -1.35 13.82
C ARG A 170 14.16 -2.33 12.67
N LYS A 171 13.41 -3.39 12.92
CA LYS A 171 13.08 -4.42 11.94
C LYS A 171 11.64 -4.35 11.45
N MET A 172 10.85 -3.45 12.03
CA MET A 172 9.44 -3.24 11.76
C MET A 172 9.20 -1.95 10.96
N VAL A 173 8.01 -1.86 10.37
CA VAL A 173 7.47 -0.67 9.69
C VAL A 173 6.35 -0.10 10.54
N ARG A 174 6.36 1.22 10.77
CA ARG A 174 5.25 1.91 11.43
C ARG A 174 4.20 2.33 10.42
N ILE A 175 2.96 1.92 10.64
CA ILE A 175 1.79 2.34 9.87
C ILE A 175 0.93 3.25 10.74
N VAL A 176 0.62 4.42 10.21
CA VAL A 176 -0.26 5.43 10.81
C VAL A 176 -1.42 5.66 9.85
N VAL A 177 -2.65 5.56 10.34
CA VAL A 177 -3.85 5.75 9.52
C VAL A 177 -4.75 6.76 10.19
N GLY A 178 -5.14 7.80 9.45
CA GLY A 178 -6.05 8.83 9.94
C GLY A 178 -6.90 9.40 8.82
N LEU A 179 -7.94 10.15 9.19
CA LEU A 179 -8.71 10.94 8.25
C LEU A 179 -7.94 12.22 7.90
N ARG A 180 -8.09 12.70 6.67
CA ARG A 180 -7.57 14.01 6.27
C ARG A 180 -8.35 15.11 6.98
N ASP A 181 -7.64 16.09 7.55
CA ASP A 181 -8.21 17.23 8.30
C ASP A 181 -9.11 18.19 7.49
N VAL A 182 -9.41 17.93 6.20
CA VAL A 182 -10.09 18.91 5.34
C VAL A 182 -11.21 18.31 4.47
N ASN A 183 -12.46 18.72 4.79
CA ASN A 183 -13.69 18.47 4.04
C ASN A 183 -13.76 19.29 2.74
N VAL A 184 -13.02 18.89 1.71
CA VAL A 184 -13.21 19.47 0.37
C VAL A 184 -13.22 18.37 -0.69
N TRP A 185 -14.35 17.67 -0.77
CA TRP A 185 -14.91 17.25 -2.04
C TRP A 185 -16.39 17.61 -2.06
N GLY A 186 -16.88 18.02 -3.23
CA GLY A 186 -18.25 18.48 -3.44
C GLY A 186 -19.25 17.41 -3.01
N ASP A 187 -20.26 17.88 -2.28
CA ASP A 187 -21.42 17.17 -1.76
C ASP A 187 -21.13 16.01 -0.78
N THR A 188 -20.98 16.43 0.49
CA THR A 188 -21.18 15.66 1.73
C THR A 188 -20.21 14.49 1.97
N MET A 189 -19.26 14.69 2.90
CA MET A 189 -19.03 13.65 3.90
C MET A 189 -20.41 13.20 4.38
N ASP A 190 -20.72 11.91 4.38
CA ASP A 190 -21.91 11.46 5.09
C ASP A 190 -21.69 11.92 6.54
N GLU A 191 -22.43 12.95 6.96
CA GLU A 191 -22.02 13.84 8.04
C GLU A 191 -21.72 13.01 9.29
N GLY A 192 -20.43 12.98 9.68
CA GLY A 192 -19.98 12.39 10.93
C GLY A 192 -19.57 10.92 10.91
N LEU A 193 -19.19 10.30 9.79
CA LEU A 193 -18.51 9.00 9.85
C LEU A 193 -17.10 9.13 10.45
N GLU A 194 -16.76 8.23 11.39
CA GLU A 194 -15.45 8.12 12.02
C GLU A 194 -14.83 6.74 11.76
N LEU A 195 -13.49 6.67 11.79
CA LEU A 195 -12.77 5.40 11.80
C LEU A 195 -13.01 4.67 13.14
N THR A 196 -13.53 3.44 13.05
CA THR A 196 -13.81 2.59 14.23
C THR A 196 -12.81 1.46 14.36
N GLU A 197 -12.34 0.90 13.24
CA GLU A 197 -11.35 -0.17 13.20
C GLU A 197 -10.49 -0.05 11.94
N VAL A 198 -9.19 -0.29 12.11
CA VAL A 198 -8.25 -0.42 10.99
C VAL A 198 -7.48 -1.71 11.19
N THR A 199 -7.44 -2.54 10.16
CA THR A 199 -6.68 -3.78 10.14
C THR A 199 -5.72 -3.74 8.96
N ILE A 200 -4.43 -3.93 9.22
CA ILE A 200 -3.39 -3.96 8.19
C ILE A 200 -3.13 -5.42 7.80
N HIS A 201 -2.99 -5.69 6.50
CA HIS A 201 -2.72 -7.00 5.92
C HIS A 201 -1.35 -6.98 5.23
N PRO A 202 -0.24 -7.13 5.97
CA PRO A 202 1.09 -7.20 5.35
C PRO A 202 1.23 -8.50 4.55
N ASN A 203 1.94 -8.45 3.42
CA ASN A 203 2.16 -9.62 2.56
C ASN A 203 3.36 -10.49 2.98
N THR A 204 3.81 -10.36 4.23
CA THR A 204 4.97 -11.06 4.78
C THR A 204 4.67 -11.52 6.20
N ASN A 205 4.89 -12.80 6.49
CA ASN A 205 4.61 -13.38 7.81
C ASN A 205 5.88 -13.50 8.69
N GLY A 206 6.12 -12.55 9.59
CA GLY A 206 7.33 -12.54 10.43
C GLY A 206 8.58 -11.97 9.71
N TYR A 207 9.70 -11.85 10.44
CA TYR A 207 10.93 -11.20 9.95
C TYR A 207 11.91 -12.13 9.21
N SER A 208 12.13 -13.34 9.71
CA SER A 208 13.00 -14.39 9.10
C SER A 208 12.24 -15.50 8.39
N ASN A 209 10.99 -15.78 8.80
CA ASN A 209 10.13 -16.85 8.26
C ASN A 209 9.03 -16.32 7.30
N GLY A 210 9.17 -15.06 6.85
CA GLY A 210 8.21 -14.38 5.98
C GLY A 210 8.26 -14.89 4.56
N GLU A 211 7.65 -16.05 4.30
CA GLU A 211 7.19 -16.33 2.94
C GLU A 211 6.19 -15.24 2.54
N VAL A 212 6.25 -14.84 1.27
CA VAL A 212 5.24 -13.95 0.69
C VAL A 212 3.91 -14.66 0.75
N VAL A 213 2.95 -14.10 1.49
CA VAL A 213 1.59 -14.66 1.53
C VAL A 213 0.83 -14.28 0.27
N PRO A 214 -0.15 -15.09 -0.17
CA PRO A 214 -1.00 -14.75 -1.31
C PRO A 214 -1.64 -13.36 -1.18
N ALA A 215 -1.80 -12.63 -2.29
CA ALA A 215 -2.24 -11.22 -2.33
C ALA A 215 -3.51 -10.88 -1.55
N ASP A 216 -4.45 -11.78 -1.61
CA ASP A 216 -5.80 -11.66 -1.10
C ASP A 216 -5.98 -12.40 0.23
N SER A 217 -4.89 -13.00 0.74
CA SER A 217 -4.88 -13.64 2.04
C SER A 217 -5.14 -12.63 3.14
N LYS A 218 -6.11 -12.96 4.00
CA LYS A 218 -6.36 -12.29 5.28
C LYS A 218 -5.67 -13.04 6.44
N ASP A 219 -4.85 -14.04 6.14
CA ASP A 219 -4.23 -14.94 7.13
C ASP A 219 -3.17 -14.21 7.97
N VAL A 220 -2.54 -13.18 7.39
CA VAL A 220 -1.64 -12.27 8.11
C VAL A 220 -2.32 -10.92 8.22
N SER A 221 -2.82 -10.64 9.42
CA SER A 221 -3.51 -9.38 9.70
C SER A 221 -3.15 -8.85 11.08
N VAL A 222 -3.10 -7.52 11.17
CA VAL A 222 -2.72 -6.79 12.37
C VAL A 222 -3.77 -5.71 12.63
N LYS A 223 -4.60 -5.91 13.65
CA LYS A 223 -5.55 -4.88 14.09
C LYS A 223 -4.79 -3.73 14.76
N ALA A 224 -4.95 -2.54 14.21
CA ALA A 224 -4.27 -1.33 14.67
C ALA A 224 -4.87 -0.78 15.97
N TYR A 225 -4.02 -0.16 16.78
CA TYR A 225 -4.40 0.51 18.01
C TYR A 225 -4.97 1.90 17.71
N LYS A 226 -6.21 2.18 18.15
CA LYS A 226 -6.80 3.53 18.11
C LYS A 226 -6.23 4.37 19.26
N HIS A 227 -5.47 5.40 18.94
CA HIS A 227 -4.89 6.32 19.91
C HIS A 227 -5.84 7.50 20.19
N THR A 228 -5.54 8.27 21.24
CA THR A 228 -6.36 9.40 21.71
C THR A 228 -6.34 10.60 20.76
N ASP A 229 -5.41 10.65 19.81
CA ASP A 229 -5.37 11.63 18.73
C ASP A 229 -6.35 11.32 17.57
N GLY A 230 -7.09 10.21 17.67
CA GLY A 230 -8.05 9.77 16.64
C GLY A 230 -7.43 8.97 15.49
N LYS A 231 -6.10 8.74 15.49
CA LYS A 231 -5.41 7.93 14.49
C LYS A 231 -5.24 6.49 14.96
N PHE A 232 -4.97 5.62 14.00
CA PHE A 232 -4.72 4.20 14.19
C PHE A 232 -3.26 3.88 13.90
N TYR A 233 -2.66 3.07 14.78
CA TYR A 233 -1.24 2.77 14.75
C TYR A 233 -1.01 1.26 14.77
N ALA A 234 -0.16 0.77 13.86
CA ALA A 234 0.27 -0.61 13.82
C ALA A 234 1.75 -0.70 13.47
N LEU A 235 2.41 -1.73 13.98
CA LEU A 235 3.73 -2.16 13.51
C LEU A 235 3.58 -3.46 12.73
N ILE A 236 4.09 -3.45 11.50
CA ILE A 236 4.06 -4.60 10.60
C ILE A 236 5.48 -5.01 10.20
N THR A 237 5.61 -6.24 9.73
CA THR A 237 6.84 -6.68 9.05
C THR A 237 6.98 -5.98 7.69
N PRO A 238 8.21 -5.76 7.20
CA PRO A 238 8.45 -5.17 5.88
C PRO A 238 7.80 -5.99 4.76
N THR A 239 6.86 -5.37 4.05
CA THR A 239 6.20 -5.94 2.87
C THR A 239 7.11 -5.94 1.64
N MET A 240 6.90 -6.90 0.74
CA MET A 240 7.65 -7.03 -0.52
C MET A 240 6.89 -6.44 -1.71
N PRO A 241 7.59 -5.87 -2.72
CA PRO A 241 6.97 -5.52 -4.01
C PRO A 241 6.53 -6.79 -4.73
N VAL A 242 5.36 -6.75 -5.40
CA VAL A 242 4.81 -7.94 -6.08
C VAL A 242 4.34 -7.61 -7.49
N SER A 243 5.16 -7.98 -8.48
CA SER A 243 5.00 -7.62 -9.91
C SER A 243 3.77 -8.20 -10.59
N ASP A 244 3.18 -9.25 -10.01
CA ASP A 244 2.13 -10.08 -10.60
C ASP A 244 0.79 -9.86 -9.87
N MET A 245 0.82 -9.08 -8.78
CA MET A 245 -0.22 -9.03 -7.76
C MET A 245 -0.75 -7.61 -7.48
N TYR A 246 -0.29 -6.62 -8.25
CA TYR A 246 -0.60 -5.20 -8.07
C TYR A 246 -2.10 -4.88 -7.96
N ASN A 247 -2.99 -5.72 -8.48
CA ASN A 247 -4.45 -5.49 -8.42
C ASN A 247 -5.16 -6.20 -7.28
N TYR A 248 -4.51 -7.16 -6.61
CA TYR A 248 -5.15 -8.02 -5.61
C TYR A 248 -4.56 -7.87 -4.22
N LEU A 249 -3.43 -7.18 -4.06
CA LEU A 249 -2.82 -6.99 -2.76
C LEU A 249 -3.75 -6.17 -1.85
N LEU A 250 -4.50 -6.86 -1.01
CA LEU A 250 -5.21 -6.26 0.11
C LEU A 250 -4.15 -5.80 1.11
N PHE A 251 -4.17 -4.51 1.43
CA PHE A 251 -3.23 -3.96 2.40
C PHE A 251 -3.91 -3.50 3.68
N MET A 252 -5.15 -3.02 3.59
CA MET A 252 -5.86 -2.50 4.75
C MET A 252 -7.37 -2.74 4.62
N THR A 253 -7.99 -3.14 5.71
CA THR A 253 -9.46 -3.12 5.87
C THR A 253 -9.81 -2.02 6.87
N VAL A 254 -10.75 -1.17 6.51
CA VAL A 254 -11.16 -0.01 7.30
C VAL A 254 -12.65 -0.10 7.59
N LYS A 255 -13.02 -0.03 8.86
CA LYS A 255 -14.41 0.13 9.28
C LYS A 255 -14.67 1.55 9.74
N VAL A 256 -15.84 2.05 9.35
CA VAL A 256 -16.33 3.37 9.73
C VAL A 256 -17.74 3.25 10.30
N ALA A 257 -18.09 4.15 11.20
CA ALA A 257 -19.45 4.28 11.72
C ALA A 257 -19.68 5.72 12.21
N LYS A 258 -20.93 6.10 12.43
CA LYS A 258 -21.27 7.33 13.14
C LYS A 258 -20.90 7.23 14.63
N PRO A 259 -20.71 8.37 15.34
CA PRO A 259 -20.41 8.37 16.78
C PRO A 259 -21.43 7.63 17.65
N ASP A 260 -22.67 7.50 17.18
CA ASP A 260 -23.74 6.76 17.86
C ASP A 260 -23.71 5.24 17.57
N GLY A 261 -22.76 4.77 16.76
CA GLY A 261 -22.59 3.38 16.34
C GLY A 261 -23.46 2.95 15.15
N THR A 262 -24.21 3.86 14.53
CA THR A 262 -25.03 3.56 13.34
C THR A 262 -24.26 3.78 12.04
N GLY A 263 -24.77 3.21 10.93
CA GLY A 263 -24.18 3.42 9.61
C GLY A 263 -22.81 2.75 9.43
N GLU A 264 -22.62 1.56 10.00
CA GLU A 264 -21.38 0.80 9.83
C GLU A 264 -21.13 0.46 8.36
N GLN A 265 -19.91 0.74 7.91
CA GLN A 265 -19.42 0.37 6.58
C GLN A 265 -18.01 -0.21 6.71
N GLU A 266 -17.66 -1.11 5.80
CA GLU A 266 -16.33 -1.70 5.69
C GLU A 266 -15.79 -1.48 4.27
N PHE A 267 -14.55 -1.00 4.20
CA PHE A 267 -13.84 -0.72 2.96
C PHE A 267 -12.52 -1.48 2.91
N GLU A 268 -12.17 -1.95 1.71
CA GLU A 268 -10.88 -2.56 1.44
C GLU A 268 -9.99 -1.59 0.68
N VAL A 269 -8.81 -1.30 1.23
CA VAL A 269 -7.75 -0.53 0.60
C VAL A 269 -6.71 -1.52 0.05
N ARG A 270 -6.53 -1.44 -1.26
CA ARG A 270 -5.67 -2.34 -2.04
C ARG A 270 -4.55 -1.55 -2.73
N ARG A 271 -3.53 -2.25 -3.21
CA ARG A 271 -2.47 -1.74 -4.12
C ARG A 271 -1.44 -0.79 -3.51
N ILE A 272 -1.57 -0.46 -2.24
CA ILE A 272 -0.74 0.54 -1.57
C ILE A 272 -0.23 -0.06 -0.26
N PRO A 273 1.08 -0.08 0.01
CA PRO A 273 2.14 0.51 -0.81
C PRO A 273 2.44 -0.35 -2.03
N HIS A 274 2.70 0.28 -3.19
CA HIS A 274 2.95 -0.46 -4.43
C HIS A 274 4.38 -1.00 -4.50
N THR A 275 5.38 -0.37 -3.88
CA THR A 275 6.78 -0.85 -3.89
C THR A 275 7.14 -1.77 -2.72
N GLY A 276 6.18 -2.17 -1.90
CA GLY A 276 6.46 -2.72 -0.57
C GLY A 276 6.92 -1.63 0.41
N THR A 277 7.41 -2.06 1.57
CA THR A 277 7.81 -1.18 2.68
C THR A 277 9.16 -1.58 3.23
N GLU A 278 9.91 -0.61 3.76
CA GLU A 278 11.23 -0.84 4.34
C GLU A 278 11.22 -0.73 5.86
N ALA A 279 11.96 -1.61 6.54
CA ALA A 279 12.14 -1.56 7.99
C ALA A 279 12.67 -0.20 8.44
N GLY A 280 12.19 0.30 9.59
CA GLY A 280 12.56 1.62 10.10
C GLY A 280 11.91 2.79 9.37
N SER A 281 11.00 2.54 8.41
CA SER A 281 10.17 3.58 7.81
C SER A 281 8.83 3.74 8.53
N SER A 282 8.28 4.95 8.45
CA SER A 282 6.95 5.31 8.95
C SER A 282 6.07 5.79 7.80
N TYR A 283 5.00 5.06 7.52
CA TYR A 283 4.00 5.39 6.50
C TYR A 283 2.76 5.97 7.17
N GLU A 284 2.37 7.17 6.77
CA GLU A 284 1.15 7.82 7.23
C GLU A 284 0.15 7.95 6.09
N TYR A 285 -1.00 7.33 6.26
CA TYR A 285 -2.10 7.26 5.30
C TYR A 285 -3.19 8.25 5.72
N PHE A 286 -3.47 9.19 4.82
CA PHE A 286 -4.56 10.15 4.95
C PHE A 286 -5.75 9.67 4.13
N LEU A 287 -6.79 9.21 4.81
CA LEU A 287 -8.00 8.69 4.19
C LEU A 287 -9.04 9.79 4.01
N LYS A 288 -9.86 9.63 2.97
CA LYS A 288 -11.11 10.36 2.74
C LYS A 288 -12.24 9.37 2.61
N ILE A 289 -13.37 9.65 3.26
CA ILE A 289 -14.57 8.82 3.21
C ILE A 289 -15.65 9.60 2.47
N GLY A 290 -16.18 9.00 1.41
CA GLY A 290 -17.43 9.39 0.77
C GLY A 290 -18.59 8.52 1.25
N LYS A 291 -19.79 8.76 0.73
CA LYS A 291 -21.00 8.02 1.12
C LYS A 291 -20.89 6.50 0.94
N ASP A 292 -20.32 6.07 -0.18
CA ASP A 292 -20.23 4.66 -0.58
C ASP A 292 -18.78 4.27 -0.94
N GLU A 293 -17.79 5.10 -0.61
CA GLU A 293 -16.39 4.87 -0.98
C GLU A 293 -15.38 5.40 0.03
N LEU A 294 -14.17 4.84 0.00
CA LEU A 294 -13.02 5.31 0.76
C LEU A 294 -11.80 5.41 -0.16
N VAL A 295 -11.11 6.55 -0.11
CA VAL A 295 -9.94 6.85 -0.94
C VAL A 295 -8.74 7.19 -0.05
N VAL A 296 -7.56 6.66 -0.40
CA VAL A 296 -6.29 7.13 0.15
C VAL A 296 -5.91 8.42 -0.59
N ASP A 297 -6.05 9.56 0.08
CA ASP A 297 -5.78 10.86 -0.52
C ASP A 297 -4.29 11.17 -0.62
N LYS A 298 -3.54 10.79 0.41
CA LYS A 298 -2.10 11.04 0.50
C LYS A 298 -1.44 9.97 1.34
N ILE A 299 -0.20 9.66 1.00
CA ILE A 299 0.71 8.95 1.88
C ILE A 299 1.95 9.80 2.04
N THR A 300 2.42 9.91 3.28
CA THR A 300 3.77 10.42 3.56
C THR A 300 4.60 9.30 4.13
N VAL A 301 5.81 9.16 3.60
CA VAL A 301 6.79 8.22 4.11
C VAL A 301 7.93 9.01 4.72
N SER A 302 8.35 8.60 5.91
CA SER A 302 9.46 9.22 6.62
C SER A 302 10.34 8.15 7.24
N ASP A 303 11.63 8.45 7.37
CA ASP A 303 12.52 7.69 8.22
C ASP A 303 12.00 7.81 9.65
N TRP A 304 11.73 6.68 10.30
CA TRP A 304 11.12 6.69 11.62
C TRP A 304 12.10 7.18 12.70
N LYS A 305 13.40 7.01 12.47
CA LYS A 305 14.42 7.52 13.38
C LYS A 305 14.61 9.02 13.23
N THR A 306 14.55 9.62 12.05
CA THR A 306 14.87 11.05 11.87
C THR A 306 13.65 11.93 11.63
N GLY A 307 12.52 11.35 11.23
CA GLY A 307 11.35 12.06 10.73
C GLY A 307 11.53 12.66 9.33
N GLU A 308 12.68 12.47 8.70
CA GLU A 308 12.96 13.00 7.37
C GLU A 308 12.11 12.28 6.32
N ALA A 309 11.59 13.04 5.35
CA ALA A 309 10.76 12.48 4.29
C ALA A 309 11.57 11.53 3.38
N ILE A 310 11.01 10.36 3.07
CA ILE A 310 11.54 9.38 2.12
C ILE A 310 10.70 9.46 0.83
N PRO A 311 11.25 9.94 -0.29
CA PRO A 311 10.53 9.97 -1.57
C PRO A 311 10.33 8.58 -2.16
N GLY A 312 9.22 8.37 -2.88
CA GLY A 312 8.97 7.19 -3.71
C GLY A 312 8.00 6.16 -3.11
N GLY A 313 7.61 6.31 -1.84
CA GLY A 313 6.60 5.50 -1.18
C GLY A 313 5.22 6.15 -1.09
N GLU A 314 5.01 7.27 -1.77
CA GLU A 314 3.72 7.97 -1.83
C GLU A 314 2.66 7.15 -2.57
N ALA A 315 1.38 7.46 -2.32
CA ALA A 315 0.27 6.90 -3.07
C ALA A 315 0.43 7.25 -4.56
N LEU A 316 0.37 6.25 -5.43
CA LEU A 316 0.14 6.50 -6.84
C LEU A 316 -1.34 6.80 -7.04
N ASP A 317 -1.64 7.94 -7.68
CA ASP A 317 -2.96 8.13 -8.28
C ASP A 317 -3.20 7.06 -9.37
N ASP A 318 -4.46 6.89 -9.77
CA ASP A 318 -4.83 5.82 -10.72
C ASP A 318 -4.14 5.98 -12.09
N VAL A 319 -3.86 7.20 -12.54
CA VAL A 319 -3.17 7.49 -13.81
C VAL A 319 -1.72 7.00 -13.74
N SER A 320 -1.02 7.35 -12.67
CA SER A 320 0.37 6.98 -12.38
C SER A 320 0.50 5.48 -12.15
N PHE A 321 -0.46 4.89 -11.43
CA PHE A 321 -0.56 3.44 -11.22
C PHE A 321 -0.70 2.71 -12.56
N VAL A 322 -1.66 3.08 -13.40
CA VAL A 322 -1.88 2.40 -14.69
C VAL A 322 -0.64 2.48 -15.58
N LYS A 323 -0.01 3.65 -15.67
CA LYS A 323 1.22 3.82 -16.47
C LYS A 323 2.32 2.88 -15.99
N LYS A 324 2.55 2.84 -14.68
CA LYS A 324 3.61 2.02 -14.08
C LYS A 324 3.30 0.53 -14.22
N THR A 325 2.10 0.08 -13.88
CA THR A 325 1.74 -1.34 -13.90
C THR A 325 1.82 -1.94 -15.31
N ILE A 326 1.33 -1.22 -16.33
CA ILE A 326 1.47 -1.66 -17.72
C ILE A 326 2.95 -1.67 -18.14
N ALA A 327 3.71 -0.63 -17.80
CA ALA A 327 5.14 -0.57 -18.14
C ALA A 327 5.94 -1.72 -17.51
N ASP A 328 5.72 -2.01 -16.23
CA ASP A 328 6.40 -3.10 -15.50
C ASP A 328 6.00 -4.47 -16.07
N ALA A 329 4.71 -4.68 -16.36
CA ALA A 329 4.24 -5.92 -16.98
C ALA A 329 4.89 -6.15 -18.36
N LEU A 330 4.97 -5.09 -19.17
CA LEU A 330 5.63 -5.16 -20.48
C LEU A 330 7.15 -5.38 -20.35
N ALA A 331 7.81 -4.76 -19.38
CA ALA A 331 9.23 -4.98 -19.10
C ALA A 331 9.51 -6.42 -18.65
N ALA A 332 8.56 -7.05 -17.98
CA ALA A 332 8.57 -8.47 -17.60
C ALA A 332 8.12 -9.41 -18.73
N ASN A 333 7.93 -8.92 -19.97
CA ASN A 333 7.44 -9.68 -21.13
C ASN A 333 6.07 -10.36 -20.93
N LYS A 334 5.21 -9.81 -20.08
CA LYS A 334 3.84 -10.31 -19.91
C LYS A 334 2.93 -9.82 -21.03
N THR A 335 2.06 -10.72 -21.48
CA THR A 335 1.06 -10.47 -22.53
C THR A 335 -0.33 -10.28 -21.96
N ASP A 336 -0.66 -10.99 -20.89
CA ASP A 336 -1.95 -10.90 -20.23
C ASP A 336 -1.83 -9.94 -19.05
N ILE A 337 -2.49 -8.79 -19.17
CA ILE A 337 -2.47 -7.71 -18.19
C ILE A 337 -3.90 -7.52 -17.70
N GLU A 338 -4.14 -7.78 -16.43
CA GLU A 338 -5.37 -7.39 -15.76
C GLU A 338 -5.12 -6.13 -14.93
N LEU A 339 -6.11 -5.24 -14.83
CA LEU A 339 -6.12 -4.07 -13.96
C LEU A 339 -7.48 -3.95 -13.29
N THR A 340 -7.50 -3.77 -11.97
CA THR A 340 -8.71 -3.45 -11.21
C THR A 340 -8.62 -2.01 -10.74
N LEU A 341 -9.55 -1.19 -11.18
CA LEU A 341 -9.59 0.24 -10.93
C LEU A 341 -10.78 0.56 -10.03
N ASN A 342 -10.67 1.63 -9.23
CA ASN A 342 -11.77 2.05 -8.36
C ASN A 342 -12.90 2.67 -9.21
N SER A 343 -14.14 2.58 -8.70
CA SER A 343 -15.43 2.60 -9.41
C SER A 343 -15.81 3.87 -10.20
N TYR A 344 -14.93 4.86 -10.35
CA TYR A 344 -15.23 6.13 -11.01
C TYR A 344 -14.14 6.60 -11.99
N ASN A 345 -13.32 5.70 -12.50
CA ASN A 345 -12.18 6.09 -13.36
C ASN A 345 -12.53 6.28 -14.84
N ASN A 346 -13.64 6.97 -15.11
CA ASN A 346 -14.07 7.36 -16.46
C ASN A 346 -13.36 8.63 -16.97
N SER A 347 -12.11 8.87 -16.55
CA SER A 347 -11.39 10.07 -16.97
C SER A 347 -10.72 9.85 -18.33
N SER A 348 -10.77 10.89 -19.16
CA SER A 348 -10.00 10.96 -20.40
C SER A 348 -8.49 10.78 -20.15
N GLU A 349 -8.01 11.21 -18.98
CA GLU A 349 -6.65 11.07 -18.49
C GLU A 349 -6.25 9.61 -18.25
N LEU A 350 -7.12 8.80 -17.61
CA LEU A 350 -6.83 7.39 -17.39
C LEU A 350 -6.82 6.64 -18.73
N SER A 351 -7.79 6.92 -19.58
CA SER A 351 -7.82 6.32 -20.92
C SER A 351 -6.56 6.72 -21.71
N ALA A 352 -6.06 7.95 -21.55
CA ALA A 352 -4.79 8.38 -22.14
C ALA A 352 -3.59 7.66 -21.52
N ALA A 353 -3.57 7.44 -20.20
CA ALA A 353 -2.54 6.67 -19.52
C ALA A 353 -2.42 5.22 -20.02
N ILE A 354 -3.56 4.53 -20.17
CA ILE A 354 -3.60 3.17 -20.74
C ILE A 354 -2.99 3.19 -22.14
N ARG A 355 -3.44 4.12 -23.00
CA ARG A 355 -2.94 4.26 -24.37
C ARG A 355 -1.44 4.53 -24.40
N ASP A 356 -0.97 5.49 -23.61
CA ASP A 356 0.44 5.90 -23.57
C ASP A 356 1.34 4.78 -23.06
N ALA A 357 0.93 4.06 -22.02
CA ALA A 357 1.70 2.95 -21.48
C ALA A 357 1.87 1.81 -22.48
N LEU A 358 0.90 1.62 -23.36
CA LEU A 358 0.95 0.61 -24.41
C LEU A 358 1.76 1.05 -25.65
N LYS A 359 2.14 2.33 -25.83
CA LYS A 359 2.83 2.85 -27.05
C LYS A 359 4.29 2.41 -27.21
N THR A 360 4.95 1.92 -26.18
CA THR A 360 6.42 1.87 -26.08
C THR A 360 7.11 0.74 -26.87
N THR A 361 6.39 -0.11 -27.61
CA THR A 361 6.95 -1.33 -28.26
C THR A 361 6.06 -1.82 -29.43
N THR A 362 6.55 -2.74 -30.29
CA THR A 362 6.07 -2.87 -31.69
C THR A 362 5.05 -3.97 -32.05
N ASP A 363 4.79 -5.00 -31.23
CA ASP A 363 3.98 -6.16 -31.68
C ASP A 363 2.70 -6.41 -30.86
N GLY A 364 1.57 -6.63 -31.58
CA GLY A 364 0.18 -6.87 -31.15
C GLY A 364 -0.08 -8.08 -30.25
N SER A 365 0.61 -8.19 -29.11
CA SER A 365 0.58 -9.38 -28.25
C SER A 365 -0.14 -9.21 -26.90
N VAL A 366 -0.70 -8.04 -26.58
CA VAL A 366 -1.26 -7.75 -25.25
C VAL A 366 -2.76 -8.02 -25.18
N ASN A 367 -3.19 -8.83 -24.23
CA ASN A 367 -4.56 -9.00 -23.81
C ASN A 367 -4.78 -8.18 -22.54
N LEU A 368 -5.71 -7.21 -22.57
CA LEU A 368 -5.93 -6.28 -21.47
C LEU A 368 -7.31 -6.49 -20.86
N THR A 369 -7.37 -6.75 -19.55
CA THR A 369 -8.62 -6.79 -18.78
C THR A 369 -8.68 -5.57 -17.87
N LEU A 370 -9.71 -4.72 -17.99
CA LEU A 370 -9.91 -3.57 -17.11
C LEU A 370 -11.23 -3.71 -16.35
N LYS A 371 -11.15 -3.88 -15.04
CA LYS A 371 -12.30 -3.96 -14.12
C LYS A 371 -12.51 -2.59 -13.45
N GLY A 372 -13.77 -2.25 -13.16
CA GLY A 372 -14.18 -1.00 -12.53
C GLY A 372 -14.34 0.20 -13.47
N ILE A 373 -14.12 0.04 -14.77
CA ILE A 373 -14.40 1.09 -15.77
C ILE A 373 -15.83 0.97 -16.26
N THR A 374 -16.65 1.99 -16.02
CA THR A 374 -18.07 2.01 -16.45
C THR A 374 -18.28 2.70 -17.80
N SER A 375 -17.40 3.62 -18.20
CA SER A 375 -17.40 4.22 -19.55
C SER A 375 -15.99 4.34 -20.12
N PHE A 376 -15.78 3.95 -21.37
CA PHE A 376 -14.48 4.09 -22.04
C PHE A 376 -14.45 5.33 -22.95
N GLN A 377 -13.55 6.28 -22.66
CA GLN A 377 -13.51 7.60 -23.30
C GLN A 377 -12.28 7.87 -24.17
N THR A 378 -12.48 8.59 -25.28
CA THR A 378 -11.38 9.29 -25.94
C THR A 378 -11.23 10.69 -25.35
N GLY A 379 -9.98 11.12 -25.13
CA GLY A 379 -9.73 12.55 -24.92
C GLY A 379 -9.99 13.28 -26.24
N LEU A 380 -10.69 14.42 -26.18
CA LEU A 380 -11.12 15.22 -27.34
C LEU A 380 -9.97 15.69 -28.27
N ASP A 381 -8.71 15.52 -27.86
CA ASP A 381 -7.63 16.39 -28.34
C ASP A 381 -6.74 15.87 -29.49
N ASN A 382 -6.82 14.65 -30.02
CA ASN A 382 -5.79 14.22 -31.01
C ASN A 382 -6.18 13.16 -32.06
N PHE A 383 -7.01 13.54 -33.03
CA PHE A 383 -7.59 12.79 -34.16
C PHE A 383 -6.77 11.74 -34.98
N ILE A 384 -5.50 11.43 -34.69
CA ILE A 384 -4.63 10.71 -35.65
C ILE A 384 -3.89 9.46 -35.14
N ASN A 385 -3.74 9.14 -33.85
CA ASN A 385 -3.09 7.88 -33.43
C ASN A 385 -3.56 7.41 -32.03
N HIS A 386 -4.77 6.85 -31.95
CA HIS A 386 -5.49 6.67 -30.68
C HIS A 386 -5.28 5.34 -29.95
N CYS A 387 -4.63 4.34 -30.55
CA CYS A 387 -4.49 3.06 -29.87
C CYS A 387 -3.09 2.50 -30.06
N SER A 388 -2.63 1.73 -29.07
CA SER A 388 -1.35 1.05 -29.19
C SER A 388 -1.42 -0.05 -30.24
N ASN A 389 -0.35 -0.16 -31.04
CA ASN A 389 -0.12 -1.27 -31.95
C ASN A 389 0.10 -2.63 -31.24
N LYS A 390 0.04 -2.67 -29.90
CA LYS A 390 0.23 -3.89 -29.10
C LYS A 390 -1.07 -4.54 -28.61
N LEU A 391 -2.17 -3.79 -28.55
CA LEU A 391 -3.41 -4.30 -27.99
C LEU A 391 -4.04 -5.32 -28.95
N LYS A 392 -4.04 -6.59 -28.55
CA LYS A 392 -4.64 -7.71 -29.28
C LYS A 392 -6.09 -7.94 -28.87
N SER A 393 -6.37 -7.92 -27.59
CA SER A 393 -7.72 -8.08 -27.07
C SER A 393 -7.97 -7.18 -25.87
N ILE A 394 -9.23 -6.80 -25.66
CA ILE A 394 -9.64 -6.04 -24.47
C ILE A 394 -10.92 -6.62 -23.86
N THR A 395 -10.91 -6.75 -22.53
CA THR A 395 -12.03 -7.20 -21.70
C THR A 395 -12.44 -6.09 -20.75
N LEU A 396 -13.70 -5.67 -20.83
CA LEU A 396 -14.31 -4.58 -20.06
C LEU A 396 -15.62 -5.08 -19.42
N PRO A 397 -15.55 -5.90 -18.37
CA PRO A 397 -16.72 -6.55 -17.79
C PRO A 397 -17.73 -5.55 -17.21
N ASP A 398 -17.27 -4.41 -16.70
CA ASP A 398 -18.12 -3.44 -15.99
C ASP A 398 -18.55 -2.25 -16.86
N ALA A 399 -18.07 -2.18 -18.11
CA ALA A 399 -18.38 -1.07 -19.00
C ALA A 399 -19.83 -1.14 -19.47
N THR A 400 -20.54 -0.01 -19.36
CA THR A 400 -21.93 0.14 -19.81
C THR A 400 -22.05 1.01 -21.06
N GLU A 401 -21.03 1.82 -21.34
CA GLU A 401 -21.00 2.74 -22.48
C GLU A 401 -19.61 2.82 -23.14
N PHE A 402 -19.60 2.86 -24.47
CA PHE A 402 -18.45 3.30 -25.26
C PHE A 402 -18.73 4.64 -25.92
N SER A 403 -17.93 5.65 -25.59
CA SER A 403 -18.08 6.99 -26.17
C SER A 403 -17.59 7.07 -27.63
N MET A 404 -17.73 8.25 -28.23
CA MET A 404 -17.20 8.54 -29.57
C MET A 404 -15.71 8.15 -29.68
N TRP A 405 -15.38 7.40 -30.73
CA TRP A 405 -14.02 6.92 -31.05
C TRP A 405 -13.35 6.02 -30.00
N ALA A 406 -14.08 5.42 -29.05
CA ALA A 406 -13.49 4.70 -27.91
C ALA A 406 -12.31 3.76 -28.28
N PHE A 407 -12.38 3.08 -29.42
CA PHE A 407 -11.35 2.19 -29.97
C PHE A 407 -10.85 2.62 -31.36
N ALA A 408 -11.02 3.87 -31.77
CA ALA A 408 -10.62 4.29 -33.11
C ALA A 408 -9.12 4.04 -33.35
N SER A 409 -8.79 3.52 -34.53
CA SER A 409 -7.43 3.22 -34.99
C SER A 409 -6.67 2.19 -34.14
N CYS A 410 -7.35 1.28 -33.44
CA CYS A 410 -6.72 0.08 -32.87
C CYS A 410 -6.47 -0.97 -33.97
N ASP A 411 -5.50 -0.72 -34.86
CA ASP A 411 -5.23 -1.54 -36.07
C ASP A 411 -4.97 -3.02 -35.78
N LYS A 412 -4.42 -3.35 -34.59
CA LYS A 412 -4.04 -4.71 -34.16
C LYS A 412 -5.04 -5.37 -33.21
N LEU A 413 -6.07 -4.64 -32.77
CA LEU A 413 -7.10 -5.18 -31.89
C LEU A 413 -7.95 -6.19 -32.66
N GLU A 414 -7.94 -7.44 -32.20
CA GLU A 414 -8.64 -8.57 -32.79
C GLU A 414 -9.97 -8.86 -32.10
N GLU A 415 -10.05 -8.65 -30.78
CA GLU A 415 -11.22 -9.03 -29.98
C GLU A 415 -11.60 -7.99 -28.92
N ILE A 416 -12.90 -7.76 -28.76
CA ILE A 416 -13.48 -6.93 -27.70
C ILE A 416 -14.54 -7.74 -26.96
N TYR A 417 -14.44 -7.80 -25.63
CA TYR A 417 -15.44 -8.40 -24.76
C TYR A 417 -15.93 -7.40 -23.72
N ALA A 418 -17.17 -6.94 -23.86
CA ALA A 418 -17.79 -5.94 -22.99
C ALA A 418 -19.29 -6.23 -22.80
N PRO A 419 -19.63 -7.27 -22.02
CA PRO A 419 -20.97 -7.88 -22.00
C PRO A 419 -22.07 -6.98 -21.41
N ASN A 420 -21.70 -5.90 -20.73
CA ASN A 420 -22.65 -4.97 -20.11
C ASN A 420 -22.86 -3.68 -20.91
N VAL A 421 -22.16 -3.51 -22.04
CA VAL A 421 -22.28 -2.30 -22.86
C VAL A 421 -23.65 -2.27 -23.52
N SER A 422 -24.39 -1.19 -23.24
CA SER A 422 -25.72 -0.94 -23.78
C SER A 422 -25.80 0.34 -24.61
N VAL A 423 -24.77 1.19 -24.56
CA VAL A 423 -24.70 2.47 -25.29
C VAL A 423 -23.41 2.54 -26.11
N LEU A 424 -23.53 2.89 -27.38
CA LEU A 424 -22.40 3.15 -28.27
C LEU A 424 -22.45 4.57 -28.84
N GLY A 425 -21.30 5.24 -28.86
CA GLY A 425 -21.08 6.51 -29.51
C GLY A 425 -20.84 6.38 -31.03
N CYS A 426 -20.45 7.49 -31.63
CA CYS A 426 -20.11 7.57 -33.05
C CYS A 426 -18.71 7.00 -33.34
N GLN A 427 -18.54 6.29 -34.45
CA GLN A 427 -17.22 5.84 -34.96
C GLN A 427 -16.35 5.07 -33.94
N VAL A 428 -16.97 4.32 -33.02
CA VAL A 428 -16.31 3.62 -31.90
C VAL A 428 -15.13 2.75 -32.38
N PHE A 429 -15.31 2.05 -33.50
CA PHE A 429 -14.34 1.07 -34.02
C PHE A 429 -13.67 1.52 -35.34
N LYS A 430 -13.72 2.82 -35.64
CA LYS A 430 -13.21 3.36 -36.92
C LYS A 430 -11.73 3.03 -37.09
N GLY A 431 -11.37 2.33 -38.15
CA GLY A 431 -9.98 1.98 -38.43
C GLY A 431 -9.45 0.80 -37.63
N CYS A 432 -10.27 0.01 -36.94
CA CYS A 432 -9.83 -1.26 -36.33
C CYS A 432 -9.69 -2.36 -37.39
N LYS A 433 -8.60 -2.36 -38.17
CA LYS A 433 -8.41 -3.27 -39.31
C LYS A 433 -8.27 -4.75 -38.91
N GLY A 434 -7.77 -5.02 -37.71
CA GLY A 434 -7.55 -6.37 -37.19
C GLY A 434 -8.76 -7.01 -36.51
N LEU A 435 -9.84 -6.25 -36.30
CA LEU A 435 -10.96 -6.67 -35.46
C LEU A 435 -11.74 -7.80 -36.12
N LYS A 436 -11.89 -8.91 -35.39
CA LYS A 436 -12.52 -10.16 -35.82
C LYS A 436 -13.72 -10.53 -34.96
N LYS A 437 -13.77 -10.08 -33.70
CA LYS A 437 -14.85 -10.41 -32.78
C LYS A 437 -15.20 -9.24 -31.87
N ILE A 438 -16.49 -9.02 -31.70
CA ILE A 438 -17.04 -8.02 -30.78
C ILE A 438 -18.14 -8.69 -29.97
N ALA A 439 -18.05 -8.66 -28.65
CA ALA A 439 -19.10 -9.12 -27.75
C ALA A 439 -19.60 -7.96 -26.88
N LEU A 440 -20.89 -7.64 -26.98
CA LEU A 440 -21.55 -6.53 -26.30
C LEU A 440 -22.79 -7.01 -25.53
N GLY A 441 -23.30 -6.13 -24.67
CA GLY A 441 -24.59 -6.34 -24.01
C GLY A 441 -25.78 -6.09 -24.93
N ALA A 442 -26.96 -5.95 -24.32
CA ALA A 442 -28.16 -5.51 -25.03
C ALA A 442 -28.06 -4.01 -25.33
N LEU A 443 -27.79 -3.67 -26.58
CA LEU A 443 -27.72 -2.29 -27.02
C LEU A 443 -29.10 -1.66 -26.99
N THR A 444 -29.20 -0.53 -26.29
CA THR A 444 -30.42 0.28 -26.15
C THR A 444 -30.35 1.57 -26.96
N ASN A 445 -29.14 2.10 -27.15
CA ASN A 445 -28.90 3.36 -27.85
C ASN A 445 -27.56 3.32 -28.61
N VAL A 446 -27.58 3.71 -29.88
CA VAL A 446 -26.36 3.96 -30.67
C VAL A 446 -26.43 5.34 -31.31
N ASN A 447 -25.52 6.22 -30.91
CA ASN A 447 -25.44 7.60 -31.35
C ASN A 447 -24.67 7.71 -32.69
N LEU A 448 -25.29 8.36 -33.68
CA LEU A 448 -24.77 8.52 -35.04
C LEU A 448 -24.01 9.84 -35.24
N GLY A 449 -24.12 10.81 -34.32
CA GLY A 449 -23.52 12.14 -34.49
C GLY A 449 -23.91 12.82 -35.81
N ASP A 450 -23.08 13.77 -36.27
CA ASP A 450 -23.25 14.50 -37.54
C ASP A 450 -22.82 13.64 -38.76
N ASP A 451 -23.47 12.50 -39.02
CA ASP A 451 -23.34 11.64 -40.22
C ASP A 451 -22.44 10.39 -40.12
N SER A 452 -22.25 9.76 -38.96
CA SER A 452 -21.40 8.55 -38.88
C SER A 452 -21.82 7.49 -37.84
N GLU A 453 -22.17 6.30 -38.32
CA GLU A 453 -22.53 5.14 -37.49
C GLU A 453 -21.39 4.63 -36.59
N ALA A 454 -21.71 3.94 -35.49
CA ALA A 454 -20.74 3.37 -34.56
C ALA A 454 -19.71 2.44 -35.24
N PHE A 455 -20.15 1.69 -36.26
CA PHE A 455 -19.33 0.79 -37.06
C PHE A 455 -18.75 1.43 -38.33
N PHE A 456 -18.85 2.76 -38.49
CA PHE A 456 -18.30 3.44 -39.66
C PHE A 456 -16.79 3.23 -39.76
N GLY A 457 -16.33 2.78 -40.94
CA GLY A 457 -14.92 2.48 -41.19
C GLY A 457 -14.42 1.16 -40.59
N LEU A 458 -15.33 0.32 -40.05
CA LEU A 458 -15.05 -1.08 -39.70
C LEU A 458 -15.50 -2.00 -40.84
N ASN A 459 -14.68 -3.01 -41.17
CA ASN A 459 -15.09 -4.06 -42.10
C ASN A 459 -15.91 -5.13 -41.37
N THR A 460 -17.21 -4.88 -41.18
CA THR A 460 -18.12 -5.74 -40.41
C THR A 460 -18.26 -7.16 -40.99
N GLU A 461 -18.07 -7.34 -42.30
CA GLU A 461 -18.13 -8.65 -42.95
C GLU A 461 -17.03 -9.63 -42.50
N ASN A 462 -15.99 -9.12 -41.82
CA ASN A 462 -14.94 -9.93 -41.20
C ASN A 462 -15.14 -10.13 -39.69
N VAL A 463 -16.20 -9.55 -39.11
CA VAL A 463 -16.43 -9.48 -37.67
C VAL A 463 -17.55 -10.42 -37.25
N ASP A 464 -17.26 -11.30 -36.30
CA ASP A 464 -18.24 -12.07 -35.55
C ASP A 464 -18.80 -11.20 -34.41
N LEU A 465 -20.08 -10.85 -34.48
CA LEU A 465 -20.77 -10.03 -33.48
C LEU A 465 -21.55 -10.93 -32.52
N VAL A 466 -21.28 -10.76 -31.22
CA VAL A 466 -22.02 -11.42 -30.13
C VAL A 466 -22.79 -10.35 -29.37
N LEU A 467 -24.10 -10.55 -29.19
CA LEU A 467 -24.98 -9.67 -28.43
C LEU A 467 -25.66 -10.47 -27.30
N SER A 468 -26.27 -9.77 -26.34
CA SER A 468 -27.09 -10.44 -25.33
C SER A 468 -28.30 -11.15 -25.96
N GLU A 469 -28.71 -12.31 -25.42
CA GLU A 469 -30.00 -12.97 -25.71
C GLU A 469 -31.22 -12.05 -25.55
N SER A 470 -31.09 -10.98 -24.75
CA SER A 470 -32.15 -9.97 -24.57
C SER A 470 -32.17 -8.86 -25.63
N GLN A 471 -31.28 -8.90 -26.64
CA GLN A 471 -31.20 -7.87 -27.66
C GLN A 471 -32.55 -7.70 -28.40
N LYS A 472 -33.01 -6.46 -28.45
CA LYS A 472 -34.19 -6.05 -29.21
C LYS A 472 -33.79 -5.55 -30.59
N GLN A 473 -34.74 -5.58 -31.53
CA GLN A 473 -34.57 -4.95 -32.82
C GLN A 473 -34.28 -3.46 -32.63
N MET A 474 -33.35 -2.92 -33.42
CA MET A 474 -32.96 -1.52 -33.38
C MET A 474 -33.60 -0.78 -34.55
N GLU A 475 -34.17 0.39 -34.29
CA GLU A 475 -34.78 1.26 -35.31
C GLU A 475 -33.97 2.55 -35.46
N ASN A 476 -33.69 2.95 -36.71
CA ASN A 476 -32.99 4.20 -37.01
C ASN A 476 -33.95 5.39 -37.09
N ARG A 477 -33.81 6.33 -36.16
CA ARG A 477 -34.52 7.61 -36.09
C ARG A 477 -33.54 8.76 -35.86
N ASN A 478 -32.55 8.92 -36.75
CA ASN A 478 -31.36 9.78 -36.59
C ASN A 478 -30.35 9.29 -35.55
N ASN A 479 -30.74 8.30 -34.74
CA ASN A 479 -29.90 7.42 -33.93
C ASN A 479 -30.56 6.04 -33.93
N TRP A 480 -29.86 5.00 -33.51
CA TRP A 480 -30.50 3.70 -33.31
C TRP A 480 -31.03 3.56 -31.90
N TYR A 481 -32.29 3.15 -31.79
CA TYR A 481 -32.94 2.90 -30.51
C TYR A 481 -33.52 1.49 -30.47
N SER A 482 -33.45 0.87 -29.30
CA SER A 482 -34.14 -0.40 -29.04
C SER A 482 -35.64 -0.23 -29.19
N THR A 483 -36.27 -1.20 -29.85
CA THR A 483 -37.72 -1.37 -29.91
C THR A 483 -38.17 -2.39 -28.86
N GLU A 484 -39.45 -2.78 -28.89
CA GLU A 484 -39.99 -3.85 -28.05
C GLU A 484 -39.79 -5.26 -28.66
N GLU A 485 -39.60 -5.34 -29.98
CA GLU A 485 -39.50 -6.60 -30.73
C GLU A 485 -38.14 -7.27 -30.50
N ASP A 486 -38.13 -8.59 -30.30
CA ASP A 486 -36.91 -9.36 -30.11
C ASP A 486 -36.10 -9.39 -31.41
N TYR A 487 -34.80 -9.05 -31.36
CA TYR A 487 -33.96 -9.09 -32.56
C TYR A 487 -33.88 -10.52 -33.14
N LYS A 488 -33.92 -11.53 -32.27
CA LYS A 488 -33.89 -12.96 -32.64
C LYS A 488 -35.03 -13.39 -33.57
N SER A 489 -36.18 -12.69 -33.54
CA SER A 489 -37.32 -12.98 -34.42
C SER A 489 -37.27 -12.28 -35.77
N THR A 490 -36.29 -11.40 -35.99
CA THR A 490 -36.20 -10.59 -37.20
C THR A 490 -35.46 -11.29 -38.34
N ASP A 491 -35.78 -10.89 -39.57
CA ASP A 491 -35.04 -11.25 -40.78
C ASP A 491 -33.56 -10.84 -40.68
N ASP A 492 -33.27 -9.71 -40.03
CA ASP A 492 -31.93 -9.16 -39.87
C ASP A 492 -31.03 -10.15 -39.12
N TYR A 493 -31.52 -10.77 -38.03
CA TYR A 493 -30.78 -11.81 -37.31
C TYR A 493 -30.42 -13.00 -38.22
N THR A 494 -31.38 -13.51 -39.00
CA THR A 494 -31.13 -14.65 -39.90
C THR A 494 -30.13 -14.34 -41.02
N LYS A 495 -30.00 -13.06 -41.39
CA LYS A 495 -29.10 -12.58 -42.45
C LYS A 495 -27.78 -12.05 -41.90
N ASN A 496 -27.56 -12.12 -40.58
CA ASN A 496 -26.42 -11.51 -39.89
C ASN A 496 -26.32 -9.99 -40.11
N PHE A 497 -27.46 -9.30 -40.18
CA PHE A 497 -27.54 -7.85 -40.30
C PHE A 497 -27.79 -7.20 -38.94
N PHE A 498 -27.03 -6.17 -38.60
CA PHE A 498 -27.26 -5.40 -37.39
C PHE A 498 -26.89 -3.93 -37.61
N LEU A 499 -27.74 -3.00 -37.17
CA LEU A 499 -27.63 -1.56 -37.43
C LEU A 499 -27.37 -1.22 -38.92
N GLY A 500 -28.03 -1.94 -39.84
CA GLY A 500 -27.87 -1.73 -41.29
C GLY A 500 -26.57 -2.26 -41.91
N ARG A 501 -25.76 -3.01 -41.17
CA ARG A 501 -24.48 -3.59 -41.63
C ARG A 501 -24.56 -5.11 -41.66
N GLN A 502 -23.98 -5.72 -42.69
CA GLN A 502 -23.77 -7.17 -42.73
C GLN A 502 -22.53 -7.54 -41.92
N PHE A 503 -22.68 -8.51 -41.01
CA PHE A 503 -21.59 -9.10 -40.25
C PHE A 503 -21.21 -10.47 -40.80
N LYS A 504 -20.00 -10.94 -40.44
CA LYS A 504 -19.57 -12.31 -40.74
C LYS A 504 -20.52 -13.32 -40.11
N SER A 505 -20.87 -13.09 -38.85
CA SER A 505 -21.90 -13.80 -38.10
C SER A 505 -22.46 -12.90 -37.01
N VAL A 506 -23.73 -13.12 -36.65
CA VAL A 506 -24.32 -12.55 -35.43
C VAL A 506 -24.83 -13.68 -34.55
N THR A 507 -24.41 -13.72 -33.29
CA THR A 507 -24.86 -14.69 -32.29
C THR A 507 -25.39 -14.00 -31.04
N LEU A 508 -26.26 -14.69 -30.31
CA LEU A 508 -26.82 -14.24 -29.05
C LEU A 508 -26.30 -15.11 -27.90
N GLN A 509 -25.96 -14.51 -26.76
CA GLN A 509 -25.45 -15.20 -25.56
C GLN A 509 -26.02 -14.65 -24.25
#